data_AF-A0A5R9IC52-F1
#
_entry.id   AF-A0A5R9IC52-F1
#
_cell.length_a   1.000
_cell.length_b   1.000
_cell.length_c   1.000
_cell.angle_alpha   90.00
_cell.angle_beta   90.00
_cell.angle_gamma   90.00
#
_symmetry.space_group_name_H-M   'P 1'
#
loop_
_entity.id
_entity.type
_entity.pdbx_description
1 polymer ?
#
loop_
_entity_poly.entity_id
_entity_poly.type
_entity_poly.pdbx_seq_one_letter_code
_entity_poly.pdbx_strand_id
1 'polypeptide(L)'
;MSLRNPIIAVTGSSGAGTSTTSEAFDHIFRALGIKATVVEGDSFHRYTRPEMDLLKRRATEEGKTFSYFGEQANDFLALETLFRDFSEKGEGTMRRYLHTFDEAVPYNQMPGTFTPWQHMGKESDILFYEGLHGGVVTEDADVARHVDLLIGMVPIVNLEWIQKIFRDTNQRGHSKDAVRDSIVRSMDDYFKYITPQFSRTHINFQRVPTVDTSNPFSAKAIPSQDESFVVIRFRDATNVDFPFYLRMIDGSFMSRVSTLVVPGGKMGLAMELILKPLIEDIMEKRNAAGQQIDWTRDS
;
A
#
# COMPACT_ATOMS: atom_id res chain seq x y z
N MET A 1 -11.03 -3.91 -15.06
CA MET A 1 -11.34 -4.91 -14.01
C MET A 1 -11.38 -6.28 -14.64
N SER A 2 -10.47 -7.16 -14.23
CA SER A 2 -10.42 -8.52 -14.73
C SER A 2 -11.30 -9.40 -13.87
N LEU A 3 -12.34 -9.96 -14.48
CA LEU A 3 -13.17 -10.94 -13.78
C LEU A 3 -12.40 -12.22 -13.46
N ARG A 4 -11.27 -12.53 -14.12
CA ARG A 4 -10.60 -13.83 -14.00
C ARG A 4 -9.37 -13.82 -13.09
N ASN A 5 -8.59 -12.76 -13.14
CA ASN A 5 -7.34 -12.63 -12.40
C ASN A 5 -7.39 -11.34 -11.58
N PRO A 6 -8.09 -11.38 -10.42
CA PRO A 6 -8.32 -10.18 -9.64
C PRO A 6 -7.02 -9.59 -9.09
N ILE A 7 -7.01 -8.28 -8.94
CA ILE A 7 -5.91 -7.52 -8.34
C ILE A 7 -6.43 -6.72 -7.15
N ILE A 8 -5.83 -6.95 -6.00
CA ILE A 8 -6.01 -6.13 -4.80
C ILE A 8 -4.74 -5.33 -4.60
N ALA A 9 -4.88 -4.01 -4.46
CA ALA A 9 -3.75 -3.14 -4.20
C ALA A 9 -3.99 -2.32 -2.93
N VAL A 10 -3.03 -2.36 -2.03
CA VAL A 10 -2.92 -1.43 -0.91
C VAL A 10 -1.90 -0.36 -1.30
N THR A 11 -2.36 0.89 -1.33
CA THR A 11 -1.51 2.06 -1.54
C THR A 11 -1.44 2.91 -0.28
N GLY A 12 -0.24 3.27 0.15
CA GLY A 12 -0.10 3.94 1.44
C GLY A 12 1.31 4.23 1.88
N SER A 13 1.48 5.22 2.75
CA SER A 13 2.79 5.60 3.26
C SER A 13 3.25 4.68 4.40
N SER A 14 4.56 4.42 4.40
CA SER A 14 5.23 3.57 5.40
C SER A 14 4.99 4.10 6.82
N GLY A 15 4.19 3.37 7.60
CA GLY A 15 3.81 3.72 8.98
C GLY A 15 2.31 3.88 9.22
N ALA A 16 1.47 3.79 8.18
CA ALA A 16 0.02 3.66 8.34
C ALA A 16 -0.42 2.43 9.16
N GLY A 17 0.47 1.43 9.26
CA GLY A 17 0.19 0.12 9.85
C GLY A 17 0.41 -1.03 8.87
N THR A 18 1.43 -0.94 8.01
CA THR A 18 1.74 -1.95 6.97
C THR A 18 1.82 -3.35 7.55
N SER A 19 2.47 -3.57 8.69
CA SER A 19 2.50 -4.89 9.35
C SER A 19 1.10 -5.39 9.73
N THR A 20 0.23 -4.51 10.24
CA THR A 20 -1.16 -4.86 10.57
C THR A 20 -1.99 -5.14 9.33
N THR A 21 -1.71 -4.43 8.22
CA THR A 21 -2.32 -4.69 6.92
C THR A 21 -1.93 -6.07 6.40
N SER A 22 -0.63 -6.37 6.32
CA SER A 22 -0.16 -7.68 5.83
C SER A 22 -0.70 -8.83 6.69
N GLU A 23 -0.68 -8.70 8.02
CA GLU A 23 -1.25 -9.70 8.94
C GLU A 23 -2.75 -9.94 8.70
N ALA A 24 -3.54 -8.87 8.52
CA ALA A 24 -4.97 -9.00 8.25
C ALA A 24 -5.24 -9.70 6.91
N PHE A 25 -4.48 -9.36 5.85
CA PHE A 25 -4.60 -10.02 4.56
C PHE A 25 -4.18 -11.48 4.61
N ASP A 26 -3.09 -11.82 5.30
CA ASP A 26 -2.65 -13.20 5.50
C ASP A 26 -3.72 -14.02 6.22
N HIS A 27 -4.36 -13.45 7.23
CA HIS A 27 -5.47 -14.08 7.94
C HIS A 27 -6.68 -14.32 7.03
N ILE A 28 -7.08 -13.32 6.26
CA ILE A 28 -8.22 -13.43 5.33
C ILE A 28 -7.92 -14.48 4.26
N PHE A 29 -6.77 -14.40 3.60
CA PHE A 29 -6.39 -15.34 2.54
C PHE A 29 -6.32 -16.78 3.08
N ARG A 30 -5.74 -16.98 4.26
CA ARG A 30 -5.73 -18.30 4.92
C ARG A 30 -7.15 -18.78 5.24
N ALA A 31 -8.01 -17.92 5.77
CA ALA A 31 -9.39 -18.27 6.14
C ALA A 31 -10.25 -18.63 4.91
N LEU A 32 -9.96 -18.02 3.76
CA LEU A 32 -10.66 -18.25 2.49
C LEU A 32 -9.97 -19.30 1.60
N GLY A 33 -8.80 -19.82 1.99
CA GLY A 33 -8.02 -20.76 1.18
C GLY A 33 -7.46 -20.15 -0.12
N ILE A 34 -7.23 -18.84 -0.16
CA ILE A 34 -6.77 -18.11 -1.34
C ILE A 34 -5.25 -18.20 -1.45
N LYS A 35 -4.74 -18.56 -2.65
CA LYS A 35 -3.32 -18.46 -2.97
C LYS A 35 -3.01 -17.11 -3.61
N ALA A 36 -2.50 -16.17 -2.83
CA ALA A 36 -2.10 -14.86 -3.32
C ALA A 36 -0.62 -14.85 -3.73
N THR A 37 -0.28 -14.23 -4.86
CA THR A 37 1.09 -13.73 -5.04
C THR A 37 1.18 -12.32 -4.51
N VAL A 38 2.10 -12.12 -3.57
CA VAL A 38 2.38 -10.84 -2.93
C VAL A 38 3.46 -10.09 -3.72
N VAL A 39 3.19 -8.83 -4.04
CA VAL A 39 4.09 -7.93 -4.75
C VAL A 39 4.33 -6.69 -3.91
N GLU A 40 5.57 -6.50 -3.50
CA GLU A 40 6.00 -5.31 -2.77
C GLU A 40 6.30 -4.17 -3.74
N GLY A 41 5.81 -2.96 -3.45
CA GLY A 41 5.99 -1.78 -4.30
C GLY A 41 7.45 -1.43 -4.57
N ASP A 42 8.32 -1.67 -3.59
CA ASP A 42 9.77 -1.40 -3.67
C ASP A 42 10.45 -2.21 -4.78
N SER A 43 9.83 -3.30 -5.24
CA SER A 43 10.26 -4.10 -6.40
C SER A 43 10.38 -3.27 -7.68
N PHE A 44 9.62 -2.18 -7.77
CA PHE A 44 9.55 -1.28 -8.93
C PHE A 44 10.32 0.02 -8.74
N HIS A 45 11.11 0.17 -7.67
CA HIS A 45 12.11 1.23 -7.61
C HIS A 45 13.09 1.12 -8.78
N ARG A 46 13.52 2.24 -9.38
CA ARG A 46 14.50 2.24 -10.48
C ARG A 46 15.92 1.96 -10.02
N TYR A 47 16.23 2.29 -8.76
CA TYR A 47 17.60 2.39 -8.26
C TYR A 47 17.76 1.66 -6.93
N THR A 48 18.94 1.07 -6.74
CA THR A 48 19.38 0.49 -5.48
C THR A 48 19.57 1.56 -4.41
N ARG A 49 19.71 1.17 -3.15
CA ARG A 49 19.93 2.13 -2.04
C ARG A 49 21.14 3.03 -2.27
N PRO A 50 22.33 2.51 -2.66
CA PRO A 50 23.49 3.37 -2.92
C PRO A 50 23.30 4.32 -4.10
N GLU A 51 22.63 3.87 -5.17
CA GLU A 51 22.32 4.71 -6.34
C GLU A 51 21.33 5.82 -5.98
N MET A 52 20.29 5.49 -5.21
CA MET A 52 19.32 6.48 -4.70
C MET A 52 19.99 7.55 -3.85
N ASP A 53 20.90 7.16 -2.96
CA ASP A 53 21.62 8.10 -2.12
C ASP A 53 22.52 9.03 -2.94
N LEU A 54 23.16 8.52 -3.99
CA LEU A 54 23.94 9.33 -4.92
C LEU A 54 23.06 10.33 -5.69
N LEU A 55 21.91 9.89 -6.21
CA LEU A 55 20.98 10.72 -6.96
C LEU A 55 20.39 11.84 -6.09
N LYS A 56 20.03 11.53 -4.84
CA LYS A 56 19.56 12.53 -3.87
C LYS A 56 20.62 13.60 -3.58
N ARG A 57 21.89 13.20 -3.43
CA ARG A 57 23.01 14.14 -3.22
C ARG A 57 23.19 15.06 -4.43
N ARG A 58 23.25 14.51 -5.64
CA ARG A 58 23.36 15.31 -6.87
C ARG A 58 22.19 16.26 -7.07
N ALA A 59 20.96 15.78 -6.87
CA ALA A 59 19.78 16.63 -6.96
C ALA A 59 19.84 17.79 -5.95
N THR A 60 20.34 17.52 -4.74
CA THR A 60 20.53 18.56 -3.71
C THR A 60 21.55 19.60 -4.14
N GLU A 61 22.67 19.20 -4.74
CA GLU A 61 23.71 20.11 -5.28
C GLU A 61 23.18 20.97 -6.44
N GLU A 62 22.29 20.42 -7.26
CA GLU A 62 21.64 21.11 -8.38
C GLU A 62 20.41 21.94 -7.98
N GLY A 63 20.01 21.94 -6.70
CA GLY A 63 18.79 22.60 -6.23
C GLY A 63 17.49 21.94 -6.71
N LYS A 64 17.55 20.69 -7.14
CA LYS A 64 16.41 19.87 -7.59
C LYS A 64 15.91 18.93 -6.48
N THR A 65 14.73 18.36 -6.69
CA THR A 65 14.11 17.38 -5.81
C THR A 65 14.23 15.98 -6.40
N PHE A 66 14.52 14.99 -5.56
CA PHE A 66 14.55 13.58 -5.95
C PHE A 66 14.08 12.73 -4.77
N SER A 67 12.94 12.06 -4.92
CA SER A 67 12.30 11.31 -3.83
C SER A 67 11.77 9.96 -4.29
N TYR A 68 11.57 9.05 -3.32
CA TYR A 68 10.92 7.76 -3.58
C TYR A 68 9.43 7.89 -3.95
N PHE A 69 8.83 9.08 -3.84
CA PHE A 69 7.45 9.29 -4.24
C PHE A 69 7.33 9.56 -5.74
N GLY A 70 8.37 10.12 -6.36
CA GLY A 70 8.34 10.58 -7.74
C GLY A 70 8.51 9.48 -8.79
N GLU A 71 8.08 9.78 -10.01
CA GLU A 71 8.24 8.91 -11.19
C GLU A 71 9.72 8.67 -11.55
N GLN A 72 10.61 9.59 -11.18
CA GLN A 72 12.04 9.44 -11.45
C GLN A 72 12.66 8.31 -10.63
N ALA A 73 12.10 7.97 -9.47
CA ALA A 73 12.62 6.89 -8.62
C ALA A 73 11.89 5.56 -8.83
N ASN A 74 10.81 5.54 -9.62
CA ASN A 74 9.90 4.40 -9.75
C ASN A 74 9.61 4.07 -11.21
N ASP A 75 9.49 2.79 -11.53
CA ASP A 75 9.11 2.31 -12.85
C ASP A 75 7.60 2.03 -12.90
N PHE A 76 6.80 3.10 -13.04
CA PHE A 76 5.34 2.99 -13.10
C PHE A 76 4.85 2.21 -14.32
N LEU A 77 5.58 2.26 -15.44
CA LEU A 77 5.21 1.52 -16.64
C LEU A 77 5.44 0.02 -16.46
N ALA A 78 6.54 -0.37 -15.79
CA ALA A 78 6.75 -1.76 -15.42
C ALA A 78 5.69 -2.26 -14.42
N LEU A 79 5.29 -1.42 -13.46
CA LEU A 79 4.22 -1.75 -12.51
C LEU A 79 2.87 -1.93 -13.22
N GLU A 80 2.50 -1.01 -14.11
CA GLU A 80 1.30 -1.13 -14.94
C GLU A 80 1.35 -2.37 -15.83
N THR A 81 2.52 -2.67 -16.43
CA THR A 81 2.72 -3.87 -17.24
C THR A 81 2.47 -5.13 -16.44
N LEU A 82 2.98 -5.24 -15.21
CA LEU A 82 2.67 -6.36 -14.32
C LEU A 82 1.17 -6.46 -14.08
N PHE A 83 0.50 -5.36 -13.73
CA PHE A 83 -0.93 -5.37 -13.41
C PHE A 83 -1.77 -5.75 -14.63
N ARG A 84 -1.46 -5.21 -15.80
CA ARG A 84 -2.10 -5.57 -17.06
C ARG A 84 -1.92 -7.06 -17.35
N ASP A 85 -0.67 -7.53 -17.39
CA ASP A 85 -0.34 -8.90 -17.77
C ASP A 85 -0.96 -9.90 -16.80
N PHE A 86 -0.93 -9.63 -15.49
CA PHE A 86 -1.61 -10.46 -14.50
C PHE A 86 -3.12 -10.45 -14.71
N SER A 87 -3.73 -9.28 -14.87
CA SER A 87 -5.18 -9.16 -15.07
C SER A 87 -5.65 -9.94 -16.31
N GLU A 88 -4.88 -9.96 -17.39
CA GLU A 88 -5.23 -10.63 -18.64
C GLU A 88 -4.91 -12.13 -18.64
N LYS A 89 -3.76 -12.52 -18.10
CA LYS A 89 -3.17 -13.85 -18.30
C LYS A 89 -2.96 -14.65 -17.01
N GLY A 90 -3.01 -14.00 -15.86
CA GLY A 90 -2.67 -14.58 -14.55
C GLY A 90 -1.17 -14.81 -14.38
N GLU A 91 -0.33 -14.12 -15.16
CA GLU A 91 1.13 -14.25 -15.14
C GLU A 91 1.78 -12.87 -15.17
N GLY A 92 3.04 -12.77 -14.78
CA GLY A 92 3.74 -11.49 -14.75
C GLY A 92 5.22 -11.63 -14.47
N THR A 93 5.91 -10.50 -14.38
CA THR A 93 7.31 -10.45 -13.98
C THR A 93 7.48 -9.49 -12.82
N MET A 94 8.21 -9.93 -11.81
CA MET A 94 8.60 -9.10 -10.68
C MET A 94 10.04 -9.41 -10.28
N ARG A 95 10.65 -8.49 -9.55
CA ARG A 95 11.87 -8.73 -8.77
C ARG A 95 11.55 -8.46 -7.32
N ARG A 96 12.50 -8.69 -6.42
CA ARG A 96 12.37 -8.35 -5.00
C ARG A 96 13.41 -7.31 -4.62
N TYR A 97 13.02 -6.36 -3.79
CA TYR A 97 13.95 -5.44 -3.17
C TYR A 97 14.36 -5.99 -1.81
N LEU A 98 15.66 -6.15 -1.58
CA LEU A 98 16.17 -6.82 -0.39
C LEU A 98 16.37 -5.79 0.72
N HIS A 99 15.55 -5.81 1.77
CA HIS A 99 15.59 -4.82 2.84
C HIS A 99 16.67 -5.12 3.88
N THR A 100 16.85 -6.40 4.19
CA THR A 100 17.64 -6.91 5.31
C THR A 100 18.76 -7.85 4.83
N PHE A 101 19.71 -8.14 5.73
CA PHE A 101 20.76 -9.12 5.44
C PHE A 101 20.18 -10.53 5.27
N ASP A 102 19.20 -10.92 6.09
CA ASP A 102 18.59 -12.25 6.03
C ASP A 102 17.89 -12.50 4.69
N GLU A 103 17.26 -11.47 4.11
CA GLU A 103 16.71 -11.54 2.75
C GLU A 103 17.80 -11.62 1.68
N ALA A 104 18.92 -10.95 1.87
CA ALA A 104 19.96 -10.80 0.84
C ALA A 104 20.97 -11.96 0.79
N VAL A 105 21.21 -12.62 1.92
CA VAL A 105 22.13 -13.76 2.05
C VAL A 105 21.80 -14.90 1.07
N PRO A 106 20.54 -15.36 0.93
CA PRO A 106 20.18 -16.40 -0.05
C PRO A 106 20.55 -16.07 -1.51
N TYR A 107 20.69 -14.79 -1.84
CA TYR A 107 21.02 -14.32 -3.18
C TYR A 107 22.49 -13.92 -3.35
N ASN A 108 23.33 -14.08 -2.31
CA ASN A 108 24.70 -13.55 -2.26
C ASN A 108 24.77 -12.05 -2.62
N GLN A 109 23.79 -11.28 -2.16
CA GLN A 109 23.66 -9.85 -2.43
C GLN A 109 23.74 -9.04 -1.12
N MET A 110 23.81 -7.72 -1.26
CA MET A 110 23.77 -6.78 -0.14
C MET A 110 22.36 -6.21 0.04
N PRO A 111 21.95 -5.87 1.27
CA PRO A 111 20.71 -5.13 1.49
C PRO A 111 20.68 -3.83 0.69
N GLY A 112 19.49 -3.47 0.20
CA GLY A 112 19.25 -2.34 -0.66
C GLY A 112 19.49 -2.61 -2.15
N THR A 113 19.56 -3.87 -2.56
CA THR A 113 19.70 -4.29 -3.96
C THR A 113 18.47 -5.06 -4.44
N PHE A 114 18.45 -5.40 -5.73
CA PHE A 114 17.36 -6.16 -6.34
C PHE A 114 17.79 -7.57 -6.71
N THR A 115 16.87 -8.52 -6.55
CA THR A 115 16.99 -9.81 -7.21
C THR A 115 16.87 -9.64 -8.74
N PRO A 116 17.29 -10.64 -9.53
CA PRO A 116 16.88 -10.72 -10.93
C PRO A 116 15.36 -10.73 -11.08
N TRP A 117 14.87 -10.29 -12.24
CA TRP A 117 13.46 -10.44 -12.62
C TRP A 117 13.12 -11.93 -12.72
N GLN A 118 11.98 -12.29 -12.14
CA GLN A 118 11.45 -13.65 -12.09
C GLN A 118 10.04 -13.66 -12.65
N HIS A 119 9.69 -14.74 -13.33
CA HIS A 119 8.35 -14.95 -13.85
C HIS A 119 7.45 -15.50 -12.75
N MET A 120 6.25 -14.94 -12.63
CA MET A 120 5.19 -15.40 -11.73
C MET A 120 4.22 -16.26 -12.54
N GLY A 121 4.05 -17.52 -12.13
CA GLY A 121 3.20 -18.48 -12.81
C GLY A 121 1.71 -18.38 -12.43
N LYS A 122 0.87 -19.14 -13.16
CA LYS A 122 -0.60 -19.14 -13.05
C LYS A 122 -1.18 -19.83 -11.80
N GLU A 123 -0.34 -20.15 -10.82
CA GLU A 123 -0.76 -20.88 -9.61
C GLU A 123 -1.44 -19.97 -8.57
N SER A 124 -1.56 -18.67 -8.87
CA SER A 124 -2.16 -17.68 -7.98
C SER A 124 -3.62 -17.43 -8.31
N ASP A 125 -4.43 -17.38 -7.27
CA ASP A 125 -5.83 -16.97 -7.35
C ASP A 125 -5.98 -15.46 -7.49
N ILE A 126 -5.04 -14.71 -6.91
CA ILE A 126 -5.08 -13.24 -6.82
C ILE A 126 -3.67 -12.65 -6.80
N LEU A 127 -3.52 -11.43 -7.32
CA LEU A 127 -2.33 -10.62 -7.08
C LEU A 127 -2.65 -9.63 -5.95
N PHE A 128 -1.80 -9.66 -4.92
CA PHE A 128 -1.87 -8.72 -3.81
C PHE A 128 -0.66 -7.78 -3.88
N TYR A 129 -0.91 -6.50 -4.12
CA TYR A 129 0.12 -5.47 -4.12
C TYR A 129 0.08 -4.67 -2.82
N GLU A 130 1.25 -4.41 -2.24
CA GLU A 130 1.41 -3.47 -1.12
C GLU A 130 2.56 -2.50 -1.41
N GLY A 131 2.30 -1.20 -1.42
CA GLY A 131 3.33 -0.20 -1.68
C GLY A 131 2.81 1.23 -1.73
N LEU A 132 3.64 2.15 -2.24
CA LEU A 132 3.31 3.58 -2.32
C LEU A 132 2.47 3.95 -3.56
N HIS A 133 2.39 3.07 -4.57
CA HIS A 133 1.93 3.45 -5.93
C HIS A 133 0.89 2.51 -6.52
N GLY A 134 0.15 1.78 -5.69
CA GLY A 134 -0.85 0.79 -6.13
C GLY A 134 -2.05 1.38 -6.90
N GLY A 135 -2.24 2.70 -6.86
CA GLY A 135 -3.27 3.44 -7.59
C GLY A 135 -2.73 4.65 -8.33
N VAL A 136 -1.46 4.63 -8.72
CA VAL A 136 -0.82 5.75 -9.44
C VAL A 136 -1.39 5.88 -10.85
N VAL A 137 -1.57 7.12 -11.28
CA VAL A 137 -1.96 7.49 -12.64
C VAL A 137 -1.12 8.69 -13.05
N THR A 138 -0.42 8.56 -14.18
CA THR A 138 0.37 9.61 -14.83
C THR A 138 -0.09 9.75 -16.28
N GLU A 139 0.59 10.59 -17.07
CA GLU A 139 0.34 10.67 -18.52
C GLU A 139 0.74 9.38 -19.25
N ASP A 140 1.76 8.69 -18.74
CA ASP A 140 2.34 7.50 -19.37
C ASP A 140 1.84 6.16 -18.81
N ALA A 141 1.24 6.15 -17.62
CA ALA A 141 0.82 4.92 -16.95
C ALA A 141 -0.48 5.09 -16.14
N ASP A 142 -1.41 4.13 -16.26
CA ASP A 142 -2.61 4.04 -15.43
C ASP A 142 -2.64 2.67 -14.73
N VAL A 143 -2.07 2.60 -13.53
CA VAL A 143 -2.06 1.38 -12.72
C VAL A 143 -3.45 1.11 -12.13
N ALA A 144 -4.16 2.17 -11.75
CA ALA A 144 -5.43 2.08 -11.03
C ALA A 144 -6.53 1.37 -11.83
N ARG A 145 -6.56 1.48 -13.16
CA ARG A 145 -7.59 0.84 -14.02
C ARG A 145 -7.61 -0.70 -13.95
N HIS A 146 -6.49 -1.30 -13.55
CA HIS A 146 -6.33 -2.75 -13.47
C HIS A 146 -6.74 -3.33 -12.11
N VAL A 147 -6.95 -2.48 -11.10
CA VAL A 147 -7.22 -2.90 -9.72
C VAL A 147 -8.71 -3.11 -9.48
N ASP A 148 -9.08 -4.27 -8.93
CA ASP A 148 -10.46 -4.61 -8.58
C ASP A 148 -10.81 -4.14 -7.16
N LEU A 149 -9.83 -4.15 -6.23
CA LEU A 149 -9.97 -3.55 -4.90
C LEU A 149 -8.74 -2.71 -4.52
N LEU A 150 -8.88 -1.38 -4.65
CA LEU A 150 -7.85 -0.41 -4.26
C LEU A 150 -8.12 0.14 -2.85
N ILE A 151 -7.21 -0.08 -1.92
CA ILE A 151 -7.31 0.32 -0.51
C ILE A 151 -6.24 1.36 -0.19
N GLY A 152 -6.63 2.46 0.43
CA GLY A 152 -5.72 3.50 0.90
C GLY A 152 -5.39 3.32 2.37
N MET A 153 -4.12 3.12 2.71
CA MET A 153 -3.65 3.09 4.10
C MET A 153 -2.80 4.34 4.36
N VAL A 154 -3.29 5.28 5.17
CA VAL A 154 -2.61 6.59 5.28
C VAL A 154 -2.65 7.14 6.71
N PRO A 155 -1.51 7.45 7.34
CA PRO A 155 -1.52 8.28 8.54
C PRO A 155 -1.84 9.73 8.16
N ILE A 156 -2.32 10.55 9.10
CA ILE A 156 -2.30 12.01 8.87
C ILE A 156 -0.86 12.48 8.63
N VAL A 157 -0.70 13.54 7.84
CA VAL A 157 0.62 14.06 7.44
C VAL A 157 1.56 14.28 8.64
N ASN A 158 1.04 14.81 9.74
CA ASN A 158 1.85 15.02 10.94
C ASN A 158 2.38 13.71 11.53
N LEU A 159 1.56 12.66 11.55
CA LEU A 159 1.99 11.34 12.02
C LEU A 159 3.01 10.72 11.08
N GLU A 160 2.84 10.88 9.77
CA GLU A 160 3.84 10.43 8.77
C GLU A 160 5.20 11.09 9.02
N TRP A 161 5.21 12.40 9.26
CA TRP A 161 6.44 13.14 9.53
C TRP A 161 7.07 12.71 10.85
N ILE A 162 6.29 12.53 11.92
CA ILE A 162 6.79 12.00 13.19
C ILE A 162 7.47 10.64 12.94
N GLN A 163 6.81 9.72 12.24
CA GLN A 163 7.37 8.40 11.94
C GLN A 163 8.66 8.47 11.14
N LYS A 164 8.71 9.33 10.11
CA LYS A 164 9.91 9.55 9.30
C LYS A 164 11.05 10.11 10.15
N ILE A 165 10.78 11.10 11.00
CA ILE A 165 11.77 11.69 11.91
C ILE A 165 12.34 10.63 12.84
N PHE A 166 11.49 9.87 13.53
CA PHE A 166 11.95 8.81 14.44
C PHE A 166 12.78 7.75 13.73
N ARG A 167 12.36 7.32 12.54
CA ARG A 167 13.10 6.33 11.73
C ARG A 167 14.48 6.85 11.34
N ASP A 168 14.53 8.06 10.79
CA ASP A 168 15.77 8.63 10.24
C ASP A 168 16.73 9.13 11.34
N THR A 169 16.24 9.58 12.51
CA THR A 169 17.12 9.96 13.63
C THR A 169 17.63 8.75 14.40
N ASN A 170 16.76 7.79 14.74
CA ASN A 170 17.13 6.68 15.65
C ASN A 170 17.84 5.54 14.93
N GLN A 171 17.45 5.22 13.68
CA GLN A 171 18.03 4.10 12.95
C GLN A 171 19.17 4.53 12.02
N ARG A 172 19.14 5.77 11.52
CA ARG A 172 20.09 6.25 10.50
C ARG A 172 21.00 7.38 10.98
N GLY A 173 20.79 7.91 12.18
CA GLY A 173 21.65 8.93 12.79
C GLY A 173 21.61 10.30 12.11
N HIS A 174 20.56 10.60 11.33
CA HIS A 174 20.42 11.91 10.69
C HIS A 174 20.06 13.00 11.71
N SER A 175 20.50 14.23 11.46
CA SER A 175 20.05 15.39 12.23
C SER A 175 18.59 15.73 11.92
N LYS A 176 17.88 16.35 12.87
CA LYS A 176 16.49 16.79 12.66
C LYS A 176 16.35 17.75 11.48
N ASP A 177 17.33 18.63 11.28
CA ASP A 177 17.35 19.58 10.16
C ASP A 177 17.49 18.88 8.81
N ALA A 178 18.34 17.86 8.72
CA ALA A 178 18.48 17.06 7.49
C ALA A 178 17.18 16.33 7.15
N VAL A 179 16.45 15.83 8.15
CA VAL A 179 15.14 15.18 7.93
C VAL A 179 14.10 16.21 7.49
N ARG A 180 14.07 17.39 8.14
CA ARG A 180 13.17 18.49 7.75
C ARG A 180 13.36 18.87 6.28
N ASP A 181 14.60 19.07 5.86
CA ASP A 181 14.94 19.39 4.49
C ASP A 181 14.52 18.27 3.53
N SER A 182 14.71 17.00 3.92
CA SER A 182 14.26 15.86 3.13
C SER A 182 12.74 15.84 2.96
N ILE A 183 11.98 16.16 4.01
CA ILE A 183 10.50 16.23 3.95
C ILE A 183 10.08 17.29 2.93
N VAL A 184 10.57 18.53 3.07
CA VAL A 184 10.22 19.64 2.17
C VAL A 184 10.52 19.30 0.72
N ARG A 185 11.69 18.72 0.44
CA ARG A 185 12.09 18.33 -0.92
C ARG A 185 11.19 17.25 -1.53
N SER A 186 10.57 16.40 -0.70
CA SER A 186 9.67 15.34 -1.18
C SER A 186 8.21 15.76 -1.36
N MET A 187 7.83 16.97 -0.89
CA MET A 187 6.42 17.37 -0.86
C MET A 187 5.79 17.52 -2.24
N ASP A 188 6.55 17.99 -3.24
CA ASP A 188 6.05 18.15 -4.60
C ASP A 188 5.62 16.79 -5.19
N ASP A 189 6.52 15.81 -5.12
CA ASP A 189 6.22 14.43 -5.52
C ASP A 189 5.09 13.81 -4.69
N TYR A 190 5.01 14.12 -3.39
CA TYR A 190 3.93 13.64 -2.52
C TYR A 190 2.55 14.14 -2.99
N PHE A 191 2.45 15.42 -3.35
CA PHE A 191 1.21 15.98 -3.88
C PHE A 191 0.89 15.48 -5.29
N LYS A 192 1.90 15.26 -6.12
CA LYS A 192 1.73 14.83 -7.51
C LYS A 192 1.39 13.34 -7.62
N TYR A 193 2.05 12.48 -6.85
CA TYR A 193 1.99 11.02 -7.03
C TYR A 193 1.32 10.27 -5.89
N ILE A 194 1.35 10.75 -4.65
CA ILE A 194 0.79 10.02 -3.49
C ILE A 194 -0.66 10.43 -3.23
N THR A 195 -0.88 11.71 -2.94
CA THR A 195 -2.20 12.24 -2.52
C THR A 195 -3.35 11.89 -3.48
N PRO A 196 -3.20 12.00 -4.82
CA PRO A 196 -4.30 11.74 -5.75
C PRO A 196 -4.78 10.28 -5.74
N GLN A 197 -3.95 9.34 -5.31
CA GLN A 197 -4.32 7.91 -5.23
C GLN A 197 -5.44 7.68 -4.22
N PHE A 198 -5.50 8.43 -3.11
CA PHE A 198 -6.56 8.31 -2.10
C PHE A 198 -7.92 8.82 -2.57
N SER A 199 -7.95 9.53 -3.70
CA SER A 199 -9.18 9.87 -4.43
C SER A 199 -9.59 8.77 -5.42
N ARG A 200 -8.78 7.72 -5.61
CA ARG A 200 -9.02 6.55 -6.49
C ARG A 200 -9.28 5.24 -5.74
N THR A 201 -8.93 5.17 -4.47
CA THR A 201 -9.23 4.06 -3.56
C THR A 201 -10.72 3.86 -3.29
N HIS A 202 -11.15 2.59 -3.22
CA HIS A 202 -12.50 2.21 -2.82
C HIS A 202 -12.73 2.44 -1.33
N ILE A 203 -11.72 2.15 -0.50
CA ILE A 203 -11.77 2.34 0.95
C ILE A 203 -10.48 3.00 1.41
N ASN A 204 -10.57 4.05 2.22
CA ASN A 204 -9.42 4.64 2.90
C ASN A 204 -9.48 4.34 4.39
N PHE A 205 -8.39 3.82 4.95
CA PHE A 205 -8.13 3.73 6.37
C PHE A 205 -7.12 4.82 6.73
N GLN A 206 -7.61 5.86 7.38
CA GLN A 206 -6.79 6.98 7.79
C GLN A 206 -6.49 6.95 9.28
N ARG A 207 -5.22 6.81 9.67
CA ARG A 207 -4.81 6.80 11.08
C ARG A 207 -4.65 8.22 11.61
N VAL A 208 -5.41 8.55 12.66
CA VAL A 208 -5.48 9.88 13.27
C VAL A 208 -5.15 9.80 14.76
N PRO A 209 -3.97 10.30 15.19
CA PRO A 209 -3.65 10.46 16.61
C PRO A 209 -4.62 11.40 17.33
N THR A 210 -4.92 11.09 18.58
CA THR A 210 -5.69 11.92 19.52
C THR A 210 -4.82 12.65 20.54
N VAL A 211 -3.51 12.59 20.35
CA VAL A 211 -2.50 13.32 21.12
C VAL A 211 -2.00 14.54 20.35
N ASP A 212 -1.30 15.44 21.03
CA ASP A 212 -0.74 16.63 20.39
C ASP A 212 0.35 16.27 19.38
N THR A 213 0.02 16.47 18.10
CA THR A 213 0.92 16.31 16.96
C THR A 213 1.11 17.63 16.20
N SER A 214 0.78 18.77 16.82
CA SER A 214 0.83 20.10 16.20
C SER A 214 2.23 20.48 15.72
N ASN A 215 3.27 20.07 16.45
CA ASN A 215 4.67 20.19 16.03
C ASN A 215 5.34 18.80 15.92
N PRO A 216 5.37 18.21 14.72
CA PRO A 216 5.95 16.88 14.51
C PRO A 216 7.48 16.83 14.71
N PHE A 217 8.18 17.96 14.64
CA PHE A 217 9.64 18.04 14.83
C PHE A 217 10.07 17.99 16.31
N SER A 218 9.15 18.32 17.22
CA SER A 218 9.34 18.23 18.67
C SER A 218 8.71 16.99 19.30
N ALA A 219 8.09 16.11 18.51
CA ALA A 219 7.46 14.90 19.03
C ALA A 219 8.48 14.01 19.77
N LYS A 220 8.06 13.48 20.93
CA LYS A 220 8.90 12.65 21.81
C LYS A 220 8.70 11.15 21.60
N ALA A 221 7.58 10.77 21.01
CA ALA A 221 7.29 9.39 20.64
C ALA A 221 6.37 9.38 19.41
N ILE A 222 6.35 8.25 18.71
CA ILE A 222 5.31 7.96 17.73
C ILE A 222 4.04 7.61 18.53
N PRO A 223 2.91 8.29 18.30
CA PRO A 223 1.64 7.92 18.92
C PRO A 223 1.34 6.43 18.74
N SER A 224 0.94 5.76 19.81
CA SER A 224 0.54 4.35 19.81
C SER A 224 -0.82 4.13 19.13
N GLN A 225 -1.20 2.87 18.94
CA GLN A 225 -2.53 2.54 18.39
C GLN A 225 -3.65 2.98 19.34
N ASP A 226 -3.46 2.85 20.65
CA ASP A 226 -4.45 3.26 21.66
C ASP A 226 -4.61 4.78 21.75
N GLU A 227 -3.57 5.52 21.38
CA GLU A 227 -3.59 6.99 21.26
C GLU A 227 -4.16 7.46 19.92
N SER A 228 -4.71 6.57 19.09
CA SER A 228 -5.19 6.88 17.74
C SER A 228 -6.58 6.32 17.47
N PHE A 229 -7.28 6.97 16.55
CA PHE A 229 -8.41 6.37 15.82
C PHE A 229 -8.01 6.06 14.39
N VAL A 230 -8.79 5.20 13.75
CA VAL A 230 -8.74 4.97 12.30
C VAL A 230 -10.08 5.39 11.70
N VAL A 231 -10.00 6.36 10.78
CA VAL A 231 -11.14 6.85 10.01
C VAL A 231 -11.24 6.04 8.73
N ILE A 232 -12.29 5.25 8.61
CA ILE A 232 -12.55 4.35 7.50
C ILE A 232 -13.61 4.99 6.59
N ARG A 233 -13.16 5.52 5.45
CA ARG A 233 -14.04 6.13 4.44
C ARG A 233 -14.29 5.16 3.30
N PHE A 234 -15.57 4.93 3.02
CA PHE A 234 -16.02 4.20 1.84
C PHE A 234 -16.33 5.17 0.70
N ARG A 235 -15.84 4.87 -0.50
CA ARG A 235 -16.19 5.65 -1.71
C ARG A 235 -17.65 5.47 -2.07
N ASP A 236 -18.08 4.21 -2.13
CA ASP A 236 -19.46 3.80 -2.32
C ASP A 236 -19.92 3.11 -1.04
N ALA A 237 -20.94 3.68 -0.40
CA ALA A 237 -21.47 3.22 0.88
C ALA A 237 -22.79 2.45 0.74
N THR A 238 -23.26 2.20 -0.49
CA THR A 238 -24.61 1.67 -0.75
C THR A 238 -24.83 0.29 -0.12
N ASN A 239 -23.80 -0.55 -0.06
CA ASN A 239 -23.87 -1.93 0.44
C ASN A 239 -23.07 -2.16 1.74
N VAL A 240 -22.91 -1.11 2.56
CA VAL A 240 -22.09 -1.17 3.79
C VAL A 240 -23.01 -1.27 5.02
N ASP A 241 -22.94 -2.38 5.75
CA ASP A 241 -23.73 -2.58 6.98
C ASP A 241 -23.06 -1.90 8.18
N PHE A 242 -23.17 -0.56 8.24
CA PHE A 242 -22.69 0.21 9.38
C PHE A 242 -23.29 -0.24 10.73
N PRO A 243 -24.60 -0.53 10.85
CA PRO A 243 -25.16 -1.07 12.09
C PRO A 243 -24.45 -2.34 12.59
N PHE A 244 -24.08 -3.26 11.70
CA PHE A 244 -23.30 -4.44 12.06
C PHE A 244 -21.91 -4.06 12.58
N TYR A 245 -21.17 -3.23 11.84
CA TYR A 245 -19.81 -2.83 12.26
C TYR A 245 -19.80 -2.09 13.60
N LEU A 246 -20.78 -1.22 13.85
CA LEU A 246 -20.93 -0.51 15.11
C LEU A 246 -21.18 -1.43 16.31
N ARG A 247 -21.89 -2.55 16.10
CA ARG A 247 -22.11 -3.55 17.15
C ARG A 247 -20.88 -4.43 17.39
N MET A 248 -20.14 -4.76 16.33
CA MET A 248 -18.99 -5.67 16.40
C MET A 248 -17.74 -4.98 16.91
N ILE A 249 -17.56 -3.69 16.60
CA ILE A 249 -16.36 -2.93 16.93
C ILE A 249 -16.69 -1.99 18.07
N ASP A 250 -16.48 -2.45 19.29
CA ASP A 250 -16.73 -1.64 20.48
C ASP A 250 -15.92 -0.33 20.44
N GLY A 251 -16.54 0.79 20.84
CA GLY A 251 -15.97 2.13 20.75
C GLY A 251 -15.92 2.74 19.34
N SER A 252 -16.51 2.08 18.33
CA SER A 252 -16.67 2.68 17.00
C SER A 252 -17.88 3.63 16.92
N PHE A 253 -17.83 4.58 16.00
CA PHE A 253 -18.91 5.53 15.75
C PHE A 253 -18.88 6.05 14.31
N MET A 254 -19.98 6.67 13.87
CA MET A 254 -20.08 7.28 12.54
C MET A 254 -19.73 8.77 12.62
N SER A 255 -18.79 9.23 11.78
CA SER A 255 -18.44 10.66 11.67
C SER A 255 -19.12 11.34 10.47
N ARG A 256 -19.44 10.56 9.42
CA ARG A 256 -20.22 10.97 8.24
C ARG A 256 -21.00 9.77 7.71
N VAL A 257 -21.94 10.00 6.80
CA VAL A 257 -22.80 8.96 6.19
C VAL A 257 -22.01 7.78 5.62
N SER A 258 -20.85 8.04 5.02
CA SER A 258 -19.98 7.01 4.43
C SER A 258 -18.68 6.81 5.21
N THR A 259 -18.64 7.15 6.50
CA THR A 259 -17.41 7.13 7.29
C THR A 259 -17.60 6.56 8.69
N LEU A 260 -16.94 5.42 8.92
CA LEU A 260 -16.84 4.75 10.20
C LEU A 260 -15.53 5.16 10.88
N VAL A 261 -15.56 5.38 12.18
CA VAL A 261 -14.36 5.65 12.99
C VAL A 261 -14.21 4.51 14.00
N VAL A 262 -13.03 3.91 14.07
CA VAL A 262 -12.74 2.79 14.97
C VAL A 262 -11.51 3.09 15.84
N PRO A 263 -11.44 2.58 17.08
CA PRO A 263 -10.24 2.69 17.90
C PRO A 263 -9.03 2.08 17.19
N GLY A 264 -7.86 2.70 17.31
CA GLY A 264 -6.66 2.27 16.57
C GLY A 264 -6.25 0.83 16.89
N GLY A 265 -6.34 0.41 18.16
CA GLY A 265 -6.08 -0.98 18.58
C GLY A 265 -7.03 -2.02 17.99
N LYS A 266 -8.14 -1.59 17.36
CA LYS A 266 -9.12 -2.47 16.69
C LYS A 266 -9.04 -2.41 15.15
N MET A 267 -7.99 -1.79 14.60
CA MET A 267 -7.81 -1.66 13.15
C MET A 267 -7.77 -3.03 12.45
N GLY A 268 -7.02 -4.00 12.97
CA GLY A 268 -6.94 -5.34 12.38
C GLY A 268 -8.30 -6.03 12.29
N LEU A 269 -9.06 -6.03 13.39
CA LEU A 269 -10.44 -6.55 13.42
C LEU A 269 -11.36 -5.82 12.44
N ALA A 270 -11.27 -4.49 12.37
CA ALA A 270 -12.06 -3.70 11.43
C ALA A 270 -11.73 -4.05 9.98
N MET A 271 -10.45 -4.22 9.65
CA MET A 271 -10.01 -4.66 8.33
C MET A 271 -10.55 -6.04 7.99
N GLU A 272 -10.45 -7.02 8.89
CA GLU A 272 -10.98 -8.36 8.65
C GLU A 272 -12.50 -8.35 8.42
N LEU A 273 -13.27 -7.64 9.26
CA LEU A 273 -14.74 -7.56 9.12
C LEU A 273 -15.18 -6.88 7.82
N ILE A 274 -14.43 -5.87 7.36
CA ILE A 274 -14.80 -5.07 6.19
C ILE A 274 -14.29 -5.71 4.89
N LEU A 275 -13.04 -6.20 4.88
CA LEU A 275 -12.38 -6.65 3.66
C LEU A 275 -12.70 -8.11 3.32
N LYS A 276 -12.90 -8.99 4.32
CA LYS A 276 -13.25 -10.39 4.07
C LYS A 276 -14.46 -10.56 3.13
N PRO A 277 -15.63 -9.96 3.39
CA PRO A 277 -16.80 -10.14 2.51
C PRO A 277 -16.58 -9.55 1.11
N LEU A 278 -15.77 -8.49 0.97
CA LEU A 278 -15.43 -7.92 -0.33
C LEU A 278 -14.53 -8.86 -1.14
N ILE A 279 -13.58 -9.51 -0.47
CA ILE A 279 -12.68 -10.49 -1.09
C ILE A 279 -13.45 -11.76 -1.46
N GLU A 280 -14.38 -12.21 -0.61
CA GLU A 280 -15.30 -13.31 -0.93
C GLU A 280 -16.09 -13.01 -2.22
N ASP A 281 -16.72 -11.83 -2.34
CA ASP A 281 -17.46 -11.42 -3.55
C ASP A 281 -16.57 -11.37 -4.82
N ILE A 282 -15.33 -10.89 -4.70
CA ILE A 282 -14.35 -10.90 -5.80
C ILE A 282 -14.05 -12.34 -6.25
N MET A 283 -13.84 -13.24 -5.28
CA MET A 283 -13.54 -14.64 -5.57
C MET A 283 -14.75 -15.39 -6.15
N GLU A 284 -15.96 -15.10 -5.70
CA GLU A 284 -17.20 -15.65 -6.26
C GLU A 284 -17.38 -15.23 -7.72
N LYS A 285 -17.19 -13.93 -8.03
CA LYS A 285 -17.23 -13.41 -9.42
C LYS A 285 -16.19 -14.08 -10.31
N ARG A 286 -14.98 -14.30 -9.78
CA ARG A 286 -13.93 -15.06 -10.49
C ARG A 286 -14.37 -16.48 -10.81
N ASN A 287 -14.89 -17.20 -9.83
CA ASN A 287 -15.28 -18.60 -10.01
C ASN A 287 -16.44 -18.72 -11.02
N ALA A 288 -17.41 -17.80 -10.97
CA ALA A 288 -18.51 -17.75 -11.93
C ALA A 288 -18.00 -17.46 -13.37
N ALA A 289 -17.06 -16.53 -13.53
CA ALA A 289 -16.45 -16.23 -14.82
C ALA A 289 -15.64 -17.41 -15.38
N GLY A 290 -14.99 -18.20 -14.50
CA GLY A 290 -14.29 -19.43 -14.88
C GLY A 290 -15.23 -20.51 -15.43
N GLN A 291 -16.33 -20.79 -14.72
CA GLN A 291 -17.29 -21.83 -15.08
C GLN A 291 -17.97 -21.59 -16.44
N GLN A 292 -18.26 -20.33 -16.80
CA GLN A 292 -18.93 -20.00 -18.06
C GLN A 292 -18.12 -20.38 -19.33
N ILE A 293 -16.79 -20.52 -19.21
CA ILE A 293 -15.89 -20.83 -20.32
C ILE A 293 -15.73 -22.32 -20.52
N ASP A 294 -15.68 -23.10 -19.44
CA ASP A 294 -15.60 -24.55 -19.54
C ASP A 294 -16.85 -25.09 -20.26
N TRP A 295 -18.02 -24.54 -19.95
CA TRP A 295 -19.27 -24.84 -20.66
C TRP A 295 -19.27 -24.49 -22.16
N THR A 296 -18.51 -23.48 -22.59
CA THR A 296 -18.42 -23.07 -24.01
C THR A 296 -17.28 -23.72 -24.76
N ARG A 297 -16.33 -24.35 -24.06
CA ARG A 297 -15.27 -25.19 -24.65
C ARG A 297 -15.70 -26.63 -24.84
N ASP A 298 -16.62 -27.10 -24.01
CA ASP A 298 -17.17 -28.47 -24.04
C ASP A 298 -18.42 -28.61 -24.94
N SER A 299 -18.83 -27.54 -25.64
CA SER A 299 -19.95 -27.48 -26.60
C SER A 299 -19.49 -27.26 -28.03
#